data_AF-A0A7D5SBL0-F1
#
_entry.id   AF-A0A7D5SBL0-F1
#
_cell.length_a   1.000
_cell.length_b   1.000
_cell.length_c   1.000
_cell.angle_alpha   90.00
_cell.angle_beta   90.00
_cell.angle_gamma   90.00
#
_symmetry.space_group_name_H-M   'P 1'
#
loop_
_entity.id
_entity.type
_entity.pdbx_description
1 polymer ?
#
loop_
_entity_poly.entity_id
_entity_poly.type
_entity_poly.pdbx_seq_one_letter_code
_entity_poly.pdbx_strand_id
1 'polypeptide(L)'
;MRVHLLIAGFFSLLMAACASKPPAPQAPAHQPAERPPASSPKGNDVVLFALSLLDTGYRFGGKNPEAGLDCSGMVSYIYGRAAGLRVSGSAADIARRGRPVERAGLRPGDLVFFNTRNAAFSHVGVYIGDDRFIHAPSSNGRVRIDQLGARYFAQRFETARSYFD
;
A
#
# COMPACT_ATOMS: atom_id res chain seq x y z
N MET A 1 91.65 29.93 -33.38
CA MET A 1 91.45 28.96 -32.29
C MET A 1 89.99 28.52 -32.29
N ARG A 2 89.74 27.22 -32.41
CA ARG A 2 88.46 26.56 -32.14
C ARG A 2 88.15 26.65 -30.65
N VAL A 3 86.88 26.86 -30.26
CA VAL A 3 86.18 26.06 -29.23
C VAL A 3 84.67 26.18 -29.50
N HIS A 4 84.02 25.02 -29.66
CA HIS A 4 82.58 24.79 -29.70
C HIS A 4 81.98 24.82 -28.29
N LEU A 5 80.70 25.20 -28.11
CA LEU A 5 79.79 24.53 -27.14
C LEU A 5 78.34 25.04 -27.17
N LEU A 6 77.42 24.09 -27.42
CA LEU A 6 76.08 23.87 -26.83
C LEU A 6 74.94 24.88 -27.13
N ILE A 7 73.96 24.47 -27.97
CA ILE A 7 72.70 23.79 -27.61
C ILE A 7 71.79 24.62 -26.70
N ALA A 8 70.65 25.07 -27.25
CA ALA A 8 69.32 24.65 -26.81
C ALA A 8 68.26 25.29 -27.73
N GLY A 9 67.71 24.49 -28.64
CA GLY A 9 66.56 24.87 -29.45
C GLY A 9 65.31 24.97 -28.58
N PHE A 10 64.67 26.13 -28.61
CA PHE A 10 63.39 26.37 -27.94
C PHE A 10 62.26 25.84 -28.84
N PHE A 11 61.94 24.56 -28.69
CA PHE A 11 60.82 23.92 -29.39
C PHE A 11 59.51 24.43 -28.77
N SER A 12 58.91 25.45 -29.38
CA SER A 12 57.64 26.02 -28.93
C SER A 12 56.49 25.11 -29.39
N LEU A 13 56.08 24.20 -28.51
CA LEU A 13 54.95 23.31 -28.67
C LEU A 13 53.64 24.13 -28.53
N LEU A 14 52.92 24.35 -29.63
CA LEU A 14 51.56 24.90 -29.63
C LEU A 14 50.59 23.87 -29.06
N MET A 15 50.29 23.96 -27.77
CA MET A 15 49.17 23.24 -27.16
C MET A 15 47.85 23.95 -27.49
N ALA A 16 47.13 23.44 -28.49
CA ALA A 16 45.73 23.74 -28.69
C ALA A 16 44.91 23.08 -27.56
N ALA A 17 44.66 23.83 -26.49
CA ALA A 17 43.81 23.40 -25.39
C ALA A 17 42.34 23.63 -25.76
N CYS A 18 41.64 22.58 -26.18
CA CYS A 18 40.18 22.57 -26.19
C CYS A 18 39.67 22.53 -24.75
N ALA A 19 39.25 23.68 -24.22
CA ALA A 19 38.58 23.75 -22.92
C ALA A 19 37.14 23.22 -23.04
N SER A 20 36.92 21.94 -22.71
CA SER A 20 35.59 21.40 -22.48
C SER A 20 35.12 21.75 -21.06
N LYS A 21 33.97 22.43 -20.97
CA LYS A 21 33.31 22.79 -19.70
C LYS A 21 32.98 21.52 -18.91
N PRO A 22 33.37 21.41 -17.62
CA PRO A 22 32.96 20.27 -16.81
C PRO A 22 31.43 20.23 -16.70
N PRO A 23 30.80 19.05 -16.84
CA PRO A 23 29.36 18.94 -16.64
C PRO A 23 29.04 19.38 -15.21
N ALA A 24 28.04 20.24 -15.07
CA ALA A 24 27.57 20.69 -13.76
C ALA A 24 27.22 19.46 -12.90
N PRO A 25 27.47 19.49 -11.58
CA PRO A 25 27.01 18.43 -10.68
C PRO A 25 25.49 18.30 -10.85
N GLN A 26 25.05 17.19 -11.44
CA GLN A 26 23.63 16.87 -11.49
C GLN A 26 23.21 16.64 -10.05
N ALA A 27 22.43 17.57 -9.49
CA ALA A 27 21.69 17.31 -8.27
C ALA A 27 20.94 15.98 -8.45
N PRO A 28 20.90 15.09 -7.44
CA PRO A 28 20.25 13.80 -7.59
C PRO A 28 18.84 14.04 -8.11
N ALA A 29 18.55 13.46 -9.28
CA ALA A 29 17.25 13.57 -9.91
C ALA A 29 16.20 13.20 -8.87
N HIS A 30 15.31 14.14 -8.56
CA HIS A 30 14.14 13.87 -7.75
C HIS A 30 13.34 12.82 -8.53
N GLN A 31 13.49 11.55 -8.16
CA GLN A 31 12.60 10.51 -8.64
C GLN A 31 11.20 10.96 -8.23
N PRO A 32 10.23 11.07 -9.15
CA PRO A 32 8.85 11.32 -8.76
C PRO A 32 8.49 10.25 -7.73
N ALA A 33 8.11 10.67 -6.52
CA ALA A 33 7.58 9.76 -5.52
C ALA A 33 6.57 8.84 -6.22
N GLU A 34 6.81 7.54 -6.13
CA GLU A 34 6.05 6.52 -6.86
C GLU A 34 4.56 6.75 -6.59
N ARG A 35 3.82 7.11 -7.64
CA ARG A 35 2.42 7.52 -7.51
C ARG A 35 1.68 6.32 -6.92
N PRO A 36 0.89 6.49 -5.83
CA PRO A 36 0.24 5.36 -5.19
C PRO A 36 -0.56 4.58 -6.23
N PRO A 37 -0.57 3.24 -6.12
CA PRO A 37 -1.16 2.38 -7.15
C PRO A 37 -2.62 2.77 -7.37
N ALA A 38 -2.99 2.96 -8.65
CA ALA A 38 -4.31 3.46 -9.01
C ALA A 38 -5.41 2.46 -8.58
N SER A 39 -6.46 2.95 -7.94
CA SER A 39 -7.65 2.18 -7.55
C SER A 39 -8.42 1.67 -8.78
N SER A 40 -8.97 0.45 -8.71
CA SER A 40 -9.92 -0.03 -9.73
C SER A 40 -11.31 0.60 -9.54
N PRO A 41 -12.15 0.75 -10.58
CA PRO A 41 -13.52 1.24 -10.43
C PRO A 41 -14.32 0.46 -9.38
N LYS A 42 -14.24 -0.87 -9.39
CA LYS A 42 -14.91 -1.73 -8.40
C LYS A 42 -14.36 -1.54 -6.99
N GLY A 43 -13.05 -1.29 -6.85
CA GLY A 43 -12.43 -0.96 -5.57
C GLY A 43 -12.99 0.35 -5.00
N ASN A 44 -13.18 1.36 -5.86
CA ASN A 44 -13.82 2.61 -5.48
C ASN A 44 -15.28 2.43 -5.07
N ASP A 45 -16.05 1.64 -5.80
CA ASP A 45 -17.44 1.33 -5.43
C ASP A 45 -17.53 0.65 -4.07
N VAL A 46 -16.62 -0.30 -3.80
CA VAL A 46 -16.48 -0.96 -2.48
C VAL A 46 -16.21 0.07 -1.39
N VAL A 47 -15.32 1.02 -1.63
CA VAL A 47 -14.97 2.06 -0.65
C VAL A 47 -16.14 3.01 -0.40
N LEU A 48 -16.81 3.49 -1.44
CA LEU A 48 -17.97 4.36 -1.33
C LEU A 48 -19.11 3.68 -0.56
N PHE A 49 -19.36 2.41 -0.87
CA PHE A 49 -20.36 1.64 -0.14
C PHE A 49 -19.95 1.41 1.31
N ALA A 50 -18.68 1.08 1.59
CA ALA A 50 -18.18 0.93 2.96
C ALA A 50 -18.31 2.23 3.78
N LEU A 51 -18.04 3.39 3.17
CA LEU A 51 -18.23 4.71 3.79
C LEU A 51 -19.70 4.98 4.13
N SER A 52 -20.64 4.54 3.29
CA SER A 52 -22.08 4.68 3.57
C SER A 52 -22.55 3.91 4.82
N LEU A 53 -21.75 2.96 5.29
CA LEU A 53 -22.04 2.15 6.48
C LEU A 53 -21.46 2.76 7.77
N LEU A 54 -20.74 3.88 7.71
CA LEU A 54 -20.17 4.51 8.91
C LEU A 54 -21.24 4.82 9.96
N ASP A 55 -20.88 4.65 11.23
CA ASP A 55 -21.73 4.83 12.40
C ASP A 55 -22.97 3.93 12.47
N THR A 56 -23.19 3.07 11.46
CA THR A 56 -24.20 2.03 11.58
C THR A 56 -23.81 1.06 12.69
N GLY A 57 -24.76 0.84 13.62
CA GLY A 57 -24.63 -0.22 14.61
C GLY A 57 -24.56 -1.54 13.86
N TYR A 58 -23.41 -2.20 13.92
CA TYR A 58 -23.20 -3.36 13.08
C TYR A 58 -23.81 -4.61 13.74
N ARG A 59 -24.91 -5.11 13.18
CA ARG A 59 -25.52 -6.41 13.54
C ARG A 59 -25.94 -7.15 12.29
N PHE A 60 -25.16 -8.13 11.84
CA PHE A 60 -25.53 -8.99 10.72
C PHE A 60 -25.54 -10.48 11.08
N GLY A 61 -26.69 -11.12 10.88
CA GLY A 61 -26.94 -12.56 10.67
C GLY A 61 -26.05 -13.56 11.40
N GLY A 62 -26.27 -13.75 12.70
CA GLY A 62 -25.58 -14.77 13.50
C GLY A 62 -25.87 -16.20 13.04
N LYS A 63 -24.84 -17.05 13.16
CA LYS A 63 -24.96 -18.52 13.35
C LYS A 63 -23.72 -19.20 13.95
N ASN A 64 -22.56 -18.53 14.08
CA ASN A 64 -21.47 -18.98 14.97
C ASN A 64 -20.44 -17.86 15.29
N PRO A 65 -20.35 -17.31 16.52
CA PRO A 65 -19.49 -16.15 16.90
C PRO A 65 -17.99 -16.32 16.69
N GLU A 66 -17.53 -17.56 16.66
CA GLU A 66 -16.12 -17.92 16.77
C GLU A 66 -15.35 -17.73 15.44
N ALA A 67 -16.04 -17.50 14.31
CA ALA A 67 -15.44 -17.48 12.97
C ALA A 67 -15.26 -16.08 12.33
N GLY A 68 -15.69 -14.97 12.95
CA GLY A 68 -15.56 -13.62 12.35
C GLY A 68 -16.88 -12.91 11.99
N LEU A 69 -17.96 -13.17 12.72
CA LEU A 69 -19.33 -12.74 12.37
C LEU A 69 -19.54 -11.25 12.05
N ASP A 70 -18.73 -10.35 12.60
CA ASP A 70 -18.94 -8.91 12.43
C ASP A 70 -18.09 -8.31 11.30
N CYS A 71 -16.78 -8.53 11.34
CA CYS A 71 -15.86 -7.99 10.33
C CYS A 71 -15.95 -8.69 8.97
N SER A 72 -15.94 -10.03 8.94
CA SER A 72 -15.99 -10.79 7.67
C SER A 72 -17.37 -10.75 7.05
N GLY A 73 -18.42 -10.71 7.87
CA GLY A 73 -19.79 -10.45 7.43
C GLY A 73 -19.93 -9.09 6.74
N MET A 74 -19.31 -8.04 7.31
CA MET A 74 -19.35 -6.69 6.76
C MET A 74 -18.69 -6.67 5.38
N VAL A 75 -17.49 -7.28 5.27
CA VAL A 75 -16.79 -7.43 4.00
C VAL A 75 -17.64 -8.20 2.98
N SER A 76 -18.21 -9.33 3.36
CA SER A 76 -19.06 -10.14 2.48
C SER A 76 -20.25 -9.34 1.94
N TYR A 77 -20.89 -8.53 2.81
CA TYR A 77 -22.00 -7.66 2.44
C TYR A 77 -21.57 -6.55 1.49
N ILE A 78 -20.49 -5.82 1.81
CA ILE A 78 -19.95 -4.74 0.98
C ILE A 78 -19.58 -5.26 -0.41
N TYR A 79 -18.80 -6.34 -0.49
CA TYR A 79 -18.33 -6.88 -1.78
C TYR A 79 -19.48 -7.42 -2.64
N GLY A 80 -20.46 -8.07 -2.01
CA GLY A 80 -21.66 -8.54 -2.69
C GLY A 80 -22.51 -7.41 -3.25
N ARG A 81 -22.67 -6.31 -2.51
CA ARG A 81 -23.51 -5.16 -2.90
C ARG A 81 -22.82 -4.23 -3.89
N ALA A 82 -21.56 -3.89 -3.66
CA ALA A 82 -20.85 -2.89 -4.44
C ALA A 82 -20.19 -3.47 -5.69
N ALA A 83 -19.64 -4.69 -5.60
CA ALA A 83 -18.84 -5.28 -6.68
C ALA A 83 -19.46 -6.55 -7.31
N GLY A 84 -20.58 -7.03 -6.77
CA GLY A 84 -21.20 -8.29 -7.19
C GLY A 84 -20.34 -9.53 -6.89
N LEU A 85 -19.35 -9.41 -5.99
CA LEU A 85 -18.40 -10.47 -5.68
C LEU A 85 -18.84 -11.28 -4.47
N ARG A 86 -18.88 -12.61 -4.62
CA ARG A 86 -19.19 -13.52 -3.53
C ARG A 86 -17.95 -13.80 -2.68
N VAL A 87 -17.72 -12.94 -1.70
CA VAL A 87 -16.75 -13.16 -0.62
C VAL A 87 -17.52 -13.72 0.58
N SER A 88 -17.11 -14.87 1.13
CA SER A 88 -17.87 -15.51 2.22
C SER A 88 -17.01 -16.37 3.15
N GLY A 89 -17.37 -16.47 4.41
CA GLY A 89 -16.67 -17.30 5.40
C GLY A 89 -15.95 -16.46 6.45
N SER A 90 -15.04 -17.10 7.19
CA SER A 90 -14.23 -16.42 8.20
C SER A 90 -13.27 -15.41 7.59
N ALA A 91 -12.76 -14.49 8.39
CA ALA A 91 -11.68 -13.59 7.96
C ALA A 91 -10.45 -14.38 7.46
N ALA A 92 -10.13 -15.52 8.09
CA ALA A 92 -9.09 -16.43 7.64
C ALA A 92 -9.41 -17.11 6.29
N ASP A 93 -10.67 -17.51 6.03
CA ASP A 93 -11.09 -18.05 4.73
C ASP A 93 -10.95 -17.01 3.61
N ILE A 94 -11.32 -15.77 3.90
CA ILE A 94 -11.19 -14.64 2.98
C ILE A 94 -9.71 -14.38 2.70
N ALA A 95 -8.87 -14.32 3.74
CA ALA A 95 -7.43 -14.14 3.59
C ALA A 95 -6.79 -15.20 2.67
N ARG A 96 -7.17 -16.47 2.84
CA ARG A 96 -6.65 -17.59 2.04
C ARG A 96 -7.01 -17.53 0.56
N ARG A 97 -8.18 -16.98 0.19
CA ARG A 97 -8.65 -16.93 -1.20
C ARG A 97 -8.22 -15.68 -1.95
N GLY A 98 -7.93 -14.58 -1.25
CA GLY A 98 -7.50 -13.34 -1.89
C GLY A 98 -6.05 -13.40 -2.38
N ARG A 99 -5.74 -12.63 -3.42
CA ARG A 99 -4.37 -12.47 -3.93
C ARG A 99 -3.55 -11.65 -2.94
N PRO A 100 -2.33 -12.07 -2.54
CA PRO A 100 -1.49 -11.28 -1.64
C PRO A 100 -1.15 -9.91 -2.23
N VAL A 101 -1.16 -8.88 -1.39
CA VAL A 101 -0.75 -7.51 -1.71
C VAL A 101 0.26 -7.07 -0.67
N GLU A 102 1.37 -6.50 -1.13
CA GLU A 102 2.33 -5.86 -0.23
C GLU A 102 1.76 -4.54 0.30
N ARG A 103 2.17 -4.12 1.50
CA ARG A 103 1.64 -2.89 2.11
C ARG A 103 1.83 -1.65 1.22
N ALA A 104 2.96 -1.57 0.51
CA ALA A 104 3.22 -0.49 -0.44
C ALA A 104 2.32 -0.54 -1.70
N GLY A 105 1.80 -1.72 -2.03
CA GLY A 105 0.89 -1.97 -3.15
C GLY A 105 -0.59 -1.84 -2.82
N LEU A 106 -0.94 -1.47 -1.58
CA LEU A 106 -2.33 -1.35 -1.13
C LEU A 106 -3.12 -0.33 -1.96
N ARG A 107 -4.25 -0.77 -2.49
CA ARG A 107 -5.20 0.06 -3.24
C ARG A 107 -6.55 0.14 -2.52
N PRO A 108 -7.27 1.27 -2.64
CA PRO A 108 -8.64 1.37 -2.15
C PRO A 108 -9.50 0.19 -2.63
N GLY A 109 -10.18 -0.46 -1.68
CA GLY A 109 -10.94 -1.68 -1.92
C GLY A 109 -10.14 -2.98 -1.74
N ASP A 110 -8.86 -2.94 -1.37
CA ASP A 110 -8.16 -4.11 -0.85
C ASP A 110 -8.60 -4.43 0.59
N LEU A 111 -8.35 -5.65 1.04
CA LEU A 111 -8.62 -6.09 2.41
C LEU A 111 -7.34 -6.12 3.23
N VAL A 112 -7.42 -5.63 4.46
CA VAL A 112 -6.34 -5.67 5.45
C VAL A 112 -6.73 -6.61 6.59
N PHE A 113 -5.79 -7.46 7.01
CA PHE A 113 -6.03 -8.53 7.99
C PHE A 113 -5.14 -8.37 9.20
N PHE A 114 -5.69 -8.71 10.36
CA PHE A 114 -5.04 -8.50 11.64
C PHE A 114 -5.27 -9.64 12.62
N ASN A 115 -4.31 -9.78 13.56
CA ASN A 115 -4.44 -10.60 14.74
C ASN A 115 -4.94 -9.75 15.93
N THR A 116 -6.25 -9.63 16.09
CA THR A 116 -6.86 -8.87 17.22
C THR A 116 -7.38 -9.76 18.34
N ARG A 117 -7.45 -11.08 18.11
CA ARG A 117 -8.01 -12.07 19.05
C ARG A 117 -7.03 -13.21 19.36
N ASN A 118 -5.72 -12.95 19.30
CA ASN A 118 -4.66 -13.95 19.47
C ASN A 118 -4.81 -15.17 18.54
N ALA A 119 -5.35 -14.95 17.35
CA ALA A 119 -5.53 -15.93 16.30
C ALA A 119 -5.24 -15.29 14.95
N ALA A 120 -4.57 -16.04 14.07
CA ALA A 120 -4.18 -15.57 12.74
C ALA A 120 -5.41 -15.19 11.91
N PHE A 121 -5.34 -14.03 11.27
CA PHE A 121 -6.40 -13.44 10.46
C PHE A 121 -7.73 -13.35 11.19
N SER A 122 -7.70 -13.04 12.49
CA SER A 122 -8.90 -12.95 13.34
C SER A 122 -9.76 -11.72 13.06
N HIS A 123 -9.25 -10.75 12.30
CA HIS A 123 -9.97 -9.53 11.95
C HIS A 123 -9.65 -9.08 10.53
N VAL A 124 -10.62 -8.42 9.89
CA VAL A 124 -10.51 -7.89 8.53
C VAL A 124 -11.13 -6.50 8.42
N GLY A 125 -10.58 -5.66 7.56
CA GLY A 125 -11.13 -4.35 7.18
C GLY A 125 -10.94 -4.07 5.70
N VAL A 126 -11.71 -3.11 5.19
CA VAL A 126 -11.62 -2.60 3.82
C VAL A 126 -10.67 -1.41 3.81
N TYR A 127 -9.56 -1.50 3.10
CA TYR A 127 -8.63 -0.39 2.93
C TYR A 127 -9.26 0.70 2.06
N ILE A 128 -9.14 1.95 2.49
CA ILE A 128 -9.78 3.10 1.83
C ILE A 128 -8.78 4.13 1.31
N GLY A 129 -7.48 3.83 1.37
CA GLY A 129 -6.41 4.76 1.03
C GLY A 129 -5.86 5.51 2.24
N ASP A 130 -4.74 6.20 2.05
CA ASP A 130 -4.07 7.04 3.05
C ASP A 130 -3.83 6.35 4.40
N ASP A 131 -3.39 5.09 4.38
CA ASP A 131 -3.13 4.28 5.58
C ASP A 131 -4.38 4.06 6.47
N ARG A 132 -5.59 4.23 5.91
CA ARG A 132 -6.88 4.07 6.61
C ARG A 132 -7.66 2.87 6.12
N PHE A 133 -8.49 2.32 7.01
CA PHE A 133 -9.39 1.22 6.69
C PHE A 133 -10.71 1.34 7.46
N ILE A 134 -11.78 0.80 6.87
CA ILE A 134 -13.10 0.69 7.48
C ILE A 134 -13.29 -0.73 8.00
N HIS A 135 -13.80 -0.85 9.22
CA HIS A 135 -14.09 -2.14 9.83
C HIS A 135 -15.24 -2.07 10.84
N ALA A 136 -15.87 -3.23 11.07
CA ALA A 136 -16.73 -3.47 12.22
C ALA A 136 -15.89 -4.17 13.31
N PRO A 137 -15.58 -3.53 14.45
CA PRO A 137 -14.64 -4.06 15.44
C PRO A 137 -15.21 -5.24 16.23
N SER A 138 -16.54 -5.32 16.37
CA SER A 138 -17.24 -6.39 17.06
C SER A 138 -18.73 -6.37 16.71
N SER A 139 -19.46 -7.41 17.12
CA SER A 139 -20.89 -7.64 16.83
C SER A 139 -21.83 -6.66 17.54
N ASN A 140 -21.31 -5.86 18.46
CA ASN A 140 -22.00 -4.74 19.11
C ASN A 140 -21.27 -3.41 18.89
N GLY A 141 -20.26 -3.40 18.02
CA GLY A 141 -19.52 -2.21 17.62
C GLY A 141 -20.23 -1.42 16.54
N ARG A 142 -19.70 -0.23 16.26
CA ARG A 142 -20.09 0.56 15.10
C ARG A 142 -19.02 0.44 14.03
N VAL A 143 -19.45 0.46 12.77
CA VAL A 143 -18.54 0.58 11.63
C VAL A 143 -17.82 1.92 11.76
N ARG A 144 -16.49 1.90 11.66
CA ARG A 144 -15.65 3.09 11.83
C ARG A 144 -14.41 3.02 10.97
N ILE A 145 -13.73 4.16 10.87
CA ILE A 145 -12.40 4.27 10.26
C ILE A 145 -11.36 4.18 11.36
N ASP A 146 -10.33 3.36 11.12
CA ASP A 146 -9.10 3.33 11.92
C ASP A 146 -7.88 3.44 10.98
N GLN A 147 -6.70 3.72 11.54
CA GLN A 147 -5.43 3.86 10.80
C GLN A 147 -4.55 2.62 10.99
N LEU A 148 -3.91 2.15 9.92
CA LEU A 148 -2.95 1.05 9.98
C LEU A 148 -1.72 1.42 10.82
N GLY A 149 -1.30 2.67 10.79
CA GLY A 149 -0.20 3.22 11.59
C GLY A 149 -0.51 3.41 13.07
N ALA A 150 -1.78 3.31 13.50
CA ALA A 150 -2.11 3.38 14.92
C ALA A 150 -1.47 2.20 15.66
N ARG A 151 -0.78 2.46 16.79
CA ARG A 151 0.03 1.47 17.53
C ARG A 151 -0.66 0.12 17.68
N TYR A 152 -1.96 0.12 18.01
CA TYR A 152 -2.74 -1.11 18.19
C TYR A 152 -2.80 -1.96 16.90
N PHE A 153 -3.12 -1.35 15.76
CA PHE A 153 -3.26 -2.04 14.48
C PHE A 153 -1.91 -2.31 13.81
N ALA A 154 -0.95 -1.39 13.94
CA ALA A 154 0.40 -1.56 13.41
C ALA A 154 1.08 -2.83 13.97
N GLN A 155 0.91 -3.09 15.28
CA GLN A 155 1.43 -4.29 15.93
C GLN A 155 0.70 -5.58 15.57
N ARG A 156 -0.49 -5.49 14.97
CA ARG A 156 -1.39 -6.62 14.71
C ARG A 156 -1.61 -6.87 13.23
N PHE A 157 -1.09 -6.03 12.35
CA PHE A 157 -1.20 -6.19 10.91
C PHE A 157 -0.45 -7.44 10.48
N GLU A 158 -1.12 -8.31 9.73
CA GLU A 158 -0.56 -9.59 9.27
C GLU A 158 -0.35 -9.61 7.76
N THR A 159 -1.37 -9.20 6.99
CA THR A 159 -1.32 -9.28 5.53
C THR A 159 -2.39 -8.39 4.89
N ALA A 160 -2.25 -8.14 3.59
CA ALA A 160 -3.27 -7.55 2.76
C ALA A 160 -3.61 -8.47 1.58
N ARG A 161 -4.86 -8.39 1.10
CA ARG A 161 -5.35 -9.18 -0.02
C ARG A 161 -6.19 -8.35 -0.98
N SER A 162 -6.06 -8.63 -2.27
CA SER A 162 -6.94 -8.10 -3.31
C SER A 162 -7.87 -9.18 -3.86
N TYR A 163 -9.05 -8.72 -4.27
CA TYR A 163 -10.02 -9.45 -5.08
C TYR A 163 -10.24 -8.78 -6.44
N PHE A 164 -9.42 -7.78 -6.75
CA PHE A 164 -9.45 -7.02 -7.99
C PHE A 164 -8.11 -7.17 -8.70
N ASP A 165 -8.13 -7.20 -10.02
CA ASP A 165 -6.90 -7.22 -10.82
C ASP A 165 -6.20 -5.86 -10.81
#